data_AF-A0A497M188-F1
#
_entry.id   AF-A0A497M188-F1
#
_cell.length_a   1.000
_cell.length_b   1.000
_cell.length_c   1.000
_cell.angle_alpha   90.00
_cell.angle_beta   90.00
_cell.angle_gamma   90.00
#
_symmetry.space_group_name_H-M   'P 1'
#
loop_
_entity.id
_entity.type
_entity.pdbx_description
1 polymer ?
#
loop_
_entity_poly.entity_id
_entity_poly.type
_entity_poly.pdbx_seq_one_letter_code
_entity_poly.pdbx_strand_id
1 'polypeptide(L)'
;QTIEGQYEVSSCILDFAKKHNVKTVVTIGGYRMEVKDKPKVITAATNPELLKKALKAKAIMSPTGNPIVGTAGLIFGLARFKDVEAVCLLGETRGYLPDPKAAKSVLEVLQRIIGFKVDLTGLEEEIVKAEKMVKRLQKIEEKHALQTEEMRKEEEKKITYIS
;
A
#
# COMPACT_ATOMS: atom_id res chain seq x y z
N GLN A 1 18.25 -6.69 -0.57
CA GLN A 1 17.76 -7.98 -1.10
C GLN A 1 18.24 -8.09 -2.53
N THR A 2 18.76 -9.24 -2.94
CA THR A 2 19.16 -9.49 -4.35
C THR A 2 17.93 -9.89 -5.16
N ILE A 3 17.98 -9.68 -6.48
CA ILE A 3 16.88 -10.03 -7.38
C ILE A 3 16.71 -11.55 -7.40
N GLU A 4 17.83 -12.26 -7.44
CA GLU A 4 17.93 -13.72 -7.43
C GLU A 4 17.28 -14.29 -6.15
N GLY A 5 17.58 -13.70 -4.98
CA GLY A 5 17.01 -14.13 -3.72
C GLY A 5 15.50 -13.90 -3.63
N GLN A 6 14.98 -12.79 -4.17
CA GLN A 6 13.53 -12.57 -4.23
C GLN A 6 12.85 -13.59 -5.16
N TYR A 7 13.49 -13.94 -6.27
CA TYR A 7 12.97 -14.94 -7.21
C TYR A 7 12.96 -16.34 -6.59
N GLU A 8 14.06 -16.75 -5.96
CA GLU A 8 14.19 -18.04 -5.27
C GLU A 8 13.13 -18.20 -4.17
N VAL A 9 12.99 -17.20 -3.30
CA VAL A 9 11.97 -17.22 -2.23
C VAL A 9 10.56 -17.26 -2.80
N SER A 10 10.26 -16.45 -3.82
CA SER A 10 8.93 -16.43 -4.46
C SER A 10 8.60 -17.77 -5.11
N SER A 11 9.56 -18.39 -5.79
CA SER A 11 9.40 -19.73 -6.37
C SER A 11 9.16 -20.78 -5.28
N CYS A 12 9.96 -20.76 -4.22
CA CYS A 12 9.84 -21.70 -3.10
C CYS A 12 8.46 -21.61 -2.42
N ILE A 13 7.94 -20.40 -2.21
CA ILE A 13 6.58 -20.17 -1.68
C ILE A 13 5.51 -20.80 -2.59
N LEU A 14 5.63 -20.62 -3.91
CA LEU A 14 4.67 -21.19 -4.87
C LEU A 14 4.77 -22.72 -4.95
N ASP A 15 5.98 -23.28 -4.88
CA ASP A 15 6.19 -24.73 -4.84
C ASP A 15 5.58 -25.34 -3.58
N PHE A 16 5.74 -24.67 -2.43
CA PHE A 16 5.06 -25.04 -1.19
C PHE A 16 3.53 -24.98 -1.34
N ALA A 17 3.00 -23.88 -1.88
CA ALA A 17 1.56 -23.72 -2.09
C ALA A 17 0.99 -24.84 -3.00
N LYS A 18 1.70 -25.17 -4.08
CA LYS A 18 1.34 -26.26 -5.00
C LYS A 18 1.34 -27.62 -4.29
N LYS A 19 2.40 -27.92 -3.53
CA LYS A 19 2.51 -29.17 -2.74
C LYS A 19 1.33 -29.37 -1.77
N HIS A 20 0.77 -28.28 -1.26
CA HIS A 20 -0.37 -28.29 -0.34
C HIS A 20 -1.73 -28.09 -1.02
N ASN A 21 -1.81 -28.17 -2.36
CA ASN A 21 -3.05 -27.99 -3.13
C ASN A 21 -3.76 -26.66 -2.84
N VAL A 22 -3.00 -25.59 -2.60
CA VAL A 22 -3.56 -24.24 -2.44
C VAL A 22 -4.21 -23.82 -3.74
N LYS A 23 -5.50 -23.47 -3.68
CA LYS A 23 -6.26 -23.04 -4.87
C LYS A 23 -5.87 -21.63 -5.33
N THR A 24 -5.67 -20.72 -4.37
CA THR A 24 -5.46 -19.30 -4.66
C THR A 24 -4.45 -18.69 -3.71
N VAL A 25 -3.49 -17.95 -4.26
CA VAL A 25 -2.54 -17.11 -3.51
C VAL A 25 -2.98 -15.65 -3.60
N VAL A 26 -3.01 -14.95 -2.46
CA VAL A 26 -3.29 -13.52 -2.42
C VAL A 26 -2.00 -12.78 -2.11
N THR A 27 -1.63 -11.83 -2.97
CA THR A 27 -0.53 -10.90 -2.70
C THR A 27 -1.08 -9.54 -2.32
N ILE A 28 -0.44 -8.89 -1.35
CA ILE A 28 -0.87 -7.61 -0.80
C ILE A 28 0.30 -6.63 -0.90
N GLY A 29 0.01 -5.39 -1.28
CA GLY A 29 1.00 -4.32 -1.34
C GLY A 29 0.38 -2.93 -1.30
N GLY A 30 1.23 -1.93 -1.54
CA GLY A 30 0.83 -0.53 -1.66
C GLY A 30 0.85 -0.07 -3.12
N TYR A 31 -0.11 0.78 -3.47
CA TYR A 31 -0.15 1.50 -4.74
C TYR A 31 0.11 2.98 -4.48
N ARG A 32 1.28 3.49 -4.88
CA ARG A 32 1.68 4.87 -4.57
C ARG A 32 0.81 5.87 -5.34
N MET A 33 -0.01 6.62 -4.62
CA MET A 33 -0.91 7.65 -5.17
C MET A 33 -1.26 8.68 -4.10
N GLU A 34 -1.59 9.91 -4.52
CA GLU A 34 -2.21 10.87 -3.61
C GLU A 34 -3.65 10.44 -3.30
N VAL A 35 -3.88 10.13 -2.03
CA VAL A 35 -5.20 9.74 -1.54
C VAL A 35 -5.91 10.96 -0.97
N LYS A 36 -7.04 11.36 -1.57
CA LYS A 36 -7.92 12.41 -1.07
C LYS A 36 -8.98 11.88 -0.10
N ASP A 37 -9.57 10.74 -0.43
CA ASP A 37 -10.67 10.12 0.31
C ASP A 37 -10.27 8.78 0.95
N LYS A 38 -11.18 7.82 1.02
CA LYS A 38 -10.87 6.44 1.42
C LYS A 38 -9.94 5.80 0.37
N PRO A 39 -8.81 5.20 0.78
CA PRO A 39 -7.93 4.46 -0.12
C PRO A 39 -8.69 3.42 -0.94
N LYS A 40 -8.57 3.47 -2.26
CA LYS A 40 -9.08 2.41 -3.14
C LYS A 40 -8.11 1.24 -3.15
N VAL A 41 -8.60 0.08 -3.59
CA VAL A 41 -7.79 -1.13 -3.73
C VAL A 41 -7.70 -1.46 -5.21
N ILE A 42 -6.49 -1.37 -5.75
CA ILE A 42 -6.18 -1.74 -7.12
C ILE A 42 -5.91 -3.25 -7.18
N THR A 43 -6.37 -3.93 -8.22
CA THR A 43 -6.26 -5.38 -8.32
C THR A 43 -5.88 -5.87 -9.71
N ALA A 44 -5.16 -6.98 -9.73
CA ALA A 44 -4.94 -7.81 -10.90
C ALA A 44 -5.11 -9.28 -10.50
N ALA A 45 -5.55 -10.13 -11.42
CA ALA A 45 -5.73 -11.56 -11.17
C ALA A 45 -5.18 -12.39 -12.33
N THR A 46 -4.76 -13.63 -12.06
CA THR A 46 -4.25 -14.55 -13.08
C THR A 46 -5.37 -15.26 -13.86
N ASN A 47 -6.63 -15.18 -13.39
CA ASN A 47 -7.79 -15.70 -14.12
C ASN A 47 -9.01 -14.73 -14.06
N PRO A 48 -9.93 -14.82 -15.05
CA PRO A 48 -11.09 -13.91 -15.14
C PRO A 48 -12.12 -14.05 -14.00
N GLU A 49 -12.31 -15.25 -13.46
CA GLU A 49 -13.29 -15.47 -12.39
C GLU A 49 -12.86 -14.80 -11.08
N LEU A 50 -11.59 -14.92 -10.74
CA LEU A 50 -10.98 -14.30 -9.58
C LEU A 50 -10.95 -12.78 -9.71
N LEU A 51 -10.68 -12.26 -10.90
CA LEU A 51 -10.83 -10.83 -11.19
C LEU A 51 -12.27 -10.37 -10.94
N LYS A 52 -13.26 -11.10 -11.47
CA LYS A 52 -14.69 -10.79 -11.26
C LYS A 52 -15.07 -10.81 -9.78
N LYS A 53 -14.53 -11.74 -8.98
CA LYS A 53 -14.70 -11.77 -7.52
C LYS A 53 -14.11 -10.52 -6.86
N ALA A 54 -12.89 -10.12 -7.23
CA ALA A 54 -12.25 -8.92 -6.69
C ALA A 54 -13.01 -7.62 -7.03
N LEU A 55 -13.51 -7.50 -8.27
CA LEU A 55 -14.32 -6.35 -8.69
C LEU A 55 -15.65 -6.28 -7.93
N LYS A 56 -16.33 -7.41 -7.73
CA LYS A 56 -17.53 -7.48 -6.87
C LYS A 56 -17.23 -7.11 -5.41
N ALA A 57 -16.01 -7.37 -4.95
CA ALA A 57 -15.52 -6.97 -3.64
C ALA A 57 -15.14 -5.47 -3.54
N LYS A 58 -15.42 -4.66 -4.57
CA LYS A 58 -15.10 -3.23 -4.67
C LYS A 58 -13.63 -2.90 -4.93
N ALA A 59 -12.83 -3.87 -5.37
CA ALA A 59 -11.51 -3.56 -5.94
C ALA A 59 -11.67 -2.95 -7.34
N ILE A 60 -10.64 -2.25 -7.80
CA ILE A 60 -10.57 -1.59 -9.11
C ILE A 60 -9.48 -2.27 -9.93
N MET A 61 -9.77 -2.59 -11.18
CA MET A 61 -8.79 -3.22 -12.06
C MET A 61 -7.57 -2.31 -12.27
N SER A 62 -6.37 -2.90 -12.20
CA SER A 62 -5.12 -2.19 -12.47
C SER A 62 -5.08 -1.67 -13.92
N PRO A 63 -4.68 -0.40 -14.14
CA PRO A 63 -4.43 0.10 -15.49
C PRO A 63 -3.34 -0.71 -16.21
N THR A 64 -3.44 -0.80 -17.54
CA THR A 64 -2.41 -1.42 -18.37
C THR A 64 -1.07 -0.71 -18.20
N GLY A 65 0.03 -1.47 -18.19
CA GLY A 65 1.39 -0.91 -18.11
C GLY A 65 1.85 -0.56 -16.70
N ASN A 66 1.11 -0.98 -15.67
CA ASN A 66 1.45 -0.70 -14.27
C ASN A 66 2.15 -1.91 -13.62
N PRO A 67 3.48 -1.88 -13.43
CA PRO A 67 4.21 -3.03 -12.91
C PRO A 67 3.97 -3.21 -11.40
N ILE A 68 3.79 -4.46 -10.98
CA ILE A 68 3.80 -4.85 -9.57
C ILE A 68 5.23 -5.27 -9.24
N VAL A 69 5.87 -4.60 -8.29
CA VAL A 69 7.30 -4.77 -8.01
C VAL A 69 7.54 -5.56 -6.72
N GLY A 70 8.67 -6.26 -6.66
CA GLY A 70 9.12 -7.03 -5.50
C GLY A 70 8.44 -8.40 -5.38
N THR A 71 8.50 -8.98 -4.19
CA THR A 71 7.96 -10.32 -3.91
C THR A 71 6.48 -10.48 -4.25
N ALA A 72 5.65 -9.44 -4.02
CA ALA A 72 4.24 -9.46 -4.41
C ALA A 72 4.07 -9.64 -5.93
N GLY A 73 4.84 -8.88 -6.72
CA GLY A 73 4.83 -8.97 -8.17
C GLY A 73 5.39 -10.29 -8.69
N LEU A 74 6.49 -10.77 -8.09
CA LEU A 74 7.10 -12.04 -8.45
C LEU A 74 6.18 -13.22 -8.17
N ILE A 75 5.60 -13.31 -6.97
CA ILE A 75 4.63 -14.36 -6.65
C ILE A 75 3.44 -14.29 -7.61
N PHE A 76 2.87 -13.11 -7.84
CA PHE A 76 1.75 -12.94 -8.76
C PHE A 76 2.09 -13.35 -10.21
N GLY A 77 3.23 -12.91 -10.72
CA GLY A 77 3.69 -13.21 -12.08
C GLY A 77 4.09 -14.67 -12.28
N LEU A 78 4.71 -15.28 -11.27
CA LEU A 78 5.16 -16.68 -11.31
C LEU A 78 4.03 -17.68 -11.06
N ALA A 79 2.97 -17.30 -10.34
CA ALA A 79 1.87 -18.18 -9.98
C ALA A 79 1.26 -18.90 -11.21
N ARG A 80 1.11 -18.17 -12.32
CA ARG A 80 0.58 -18.75 -13.57
C ARG A 80 1.47 -19.86 -14.14
N PHE A 81 2.79 -19.75 -14.03
CA PHE A 81 3.73 -20.77 -14.50
C PHE A 81 3.81 -21.99 -13.57
N LYS A 82 3.24 -21.88 -12.36
CA LYS A 82 3.21 -22.94 -11.35
C LYS A 82 1.83 -23.59 -11.23
N ASP A 83 0.88 -23.25 -12.10
CA ASP A 83 -0.52 -23.68 -12.06
C ASP A 83 -1.25 -23.29 -10.76
N VAL A 84 -0.89 -22.13 -10.20
CA VAL A 84 -1.52 -21.57 -9.00
C VAL A 84 -2.27 -20.30 -9.38
N GLU A 85 -3.53 -20.19 -8.96
CA GLU A 85 -4.29 -18.96 -9.17
C GLU A 85 -3.78 -17.88 -8.21
N ALA A 86 -3.72 -16.63 -8.66
CA ALA A 86 -3.32 -15.53 -7.81
C ALA A 86 -4.13 -14.25 -8.07
N VAL A 87 -4.36 -13.50 -6.99
CA VAL A 87 -4.89 -12.14 -7.03
C VAL A 87 -3.97 -11.21 -6.26
N CYS A 88 -3.68 -10.06 -6.83
CA CYS A 88 -2.96 -8.98 -6.19
C CYS A 88 -3.94 -7.92 -5.72
N LEU A 89 -3.76 -7.44 -4.48
CA LEU A 89 -4.52 -6.33 -3.88
C LEU A 89 -3.54 -5.25 -3.44
N LEU A 90 -3.64 -4.07 -4.05
CA LEU A 90 -2.76 -2.94 -3.78
C LEU A 90 -3.58 -1.79 -3.20
N GLY A 91 -3.37 -1.46 -1.93
CA GLY A 91 -4.04 -0.33 -1.30
C GLY A 91 -3.39 0.99 -1.74
N GLU A 92 -4.18 1.95 -2.21
CA GLU A 92 -3.71 3.31 -2.46
C GLU A 92 -3.06 3.88 -1.20
N THR A 93 -1.84 4.40 -1.32
CA THR A 93 -1.11 4.96 -0.20
C THR A 93 -0.11 6.01 -0.65
N ARG A 94 0.24 6.94 0.23
CA ARG A 94 1.35 7.88 -0.02
C ARG A 94 2.71 7.17 -0.01
N GLY A 95 2.82 6.03 0.68
CA GLY A 95 3.96 5.13 0.62
C GLY A 95 5.25 5.61 1.30
N TYR A 96 5.24 6.76 1.99
CA TYR A 96 6.37 7.26 2.80
C TYR A 96 6.17 7.12 4.32
N LEU A 97 4.96 6.79 4.77
CA LEU A 97 4.64 6.45 6.16
C LEU A 97 3.83 5.15 6.21
N PRO A 98 3.86 4.42 7.35
CA PRO A 98 2.89 3.36 7.61
C PRO A 98 1.46 3.87 7.43
N ASP A 99 0.66 3.16 6.64
CA ASP A 99 -0.68 3.58 6.24
C ASP A 99 -1.74 2.55 6.67
N PRO A 100 -2.20 2.62 7.92
CA PRO A 100 -3.21 1.69 8.45
C PRO A 100 -4.57 1.86 7.75
N LYS A 101 -4.85 3.03 7.15
CA LYS A 101 -6.07 3.24 6.36
C LYS A 101 -6.04 2.43 5.07
N ALA A 102 -4.91 2.45 4.37
CA ALA A 102 -4.71 1.64 3.16
C ALA A 102 -4.81 0.14 3.49
N ALA A 103 -4.17 -0.29 4.58
CA ALA A 103 -4.26 -1.67 5.06
C ALA A 103 -5.71 -2.08 5.36
N LYS A 104 -6.48 -1.22 6.01
CA LYS A 104 -7.90 -1.46 6.32
C LYS A 104 -8.72 -1.66 5.04
N SER A 105 -8.55 -0.80 4.05
CA SER A 105 -9.24 -0.94 2.76
C SER A 105 -8.91 -2.27 2.07
N VAL A 106 -7.65 -2.70 2.09
CA VAL A 106 -7.26 -4.01 1.52
C VAL A 106 -7.91 -5.16 2.27
N LEU A 107 -7.91 -5.14 3.61
CA LEU A 107 -8.54 -6.18 4.42
C LEU A 107 -10.05 -6.24 4.22
N GLU A 108 -10.73 -5.11 4.07
CA GLU A 108 -12.17 -5.08 3.74
C GLU A 108 -12.48 -5.74 2.39
N VAL A 109 -11.62 -5.57 1.39
CA VAL A 109 -11.74 -6.24 0.09
C VAL A 109 -11.44 -7.73 0.22
N LEU A 110 -10.36 -8.08 0.93
CA LEU A 110 -9.94 -9.46 1.14
C LEU A 110 -11.02 -10.30 1.83
N GLN A 111 -11.63 -9.76 2.89
CA GLN A 111 -12.74 -10.39 3.61
C GLN A 111 -13.93 -10.70 2.69
N ARG A 112 -14.24 -9.81 1.73
CA ARG A 112 -15.31 -10.01 0.75
C ARG A 112 -14.96 -11.07 -0.30
N ILE A 113 -13.68 -11.18 -0.68
CA ILE A 113 -13.21 -12.17 -1.66
C ILE A 113 -13.23 -13.58 -1.05
N ILE A 114 -12.71 -13.73 0.16
CA ILE A 114 -12.54 -15.04 0.82
C ILE A 114 -13.80 -15.45 1.60
N GLY A 115 -14.63 -14.49 2.04
CA GLY A 115 -15.88 -14.74 2.75
C GLY A 115 -15.73 -14.96 4.25
N PHE A 116 -14.65 -14.44 4.86
CA PHE A 116 -14.44 -14.48 6.32
C PHE A 116 -14.46 -13.06 6.89
N LYS A 117 -14.80 -12.95 8.18
CA LYS A 117 -14.80 -11.68 8.93
C LYS A 117 -13.66 -11.70 9.94
N VAL A 118 -12.97 -10.58 10.06
CA VAL A 118 -11.91 -10.28 10.99
C VAL A 118 -12.30 -9.00 11.73
N ASP A 119 -12.04 -8.96 13.02
CA ASP A 119 -12.16 -7.73 13.78
C ASP A 119 -11.05 -6.74 13.39
N LEU A 120 -11.44 -5.55 12.95
CA LEU A 120 -10.53 -4.48 12.52
C LEU A 120 -10.40 -3.37 13.57
N THR A 121 -10.90 -3.59 14.80
CA THR A 121 -10.89 -2.58 15.88
C THR A 121 -9.47 -2.10 16.21
N GLY A 122 -8.51 -3.02 16.36
CA GLY A 122 -7.10 -2.64 16.60
C GLY A 122 -6.50 -1.81 15.46
N LEU A 123 -6.93 -2.05 14.21
CA LEU A 123 -6.48 -1.25 13.08
C LEU A 123 -7.10 0.15 13.07
N GLU A 124 -8.33 0.29 13.56
CA GLU A 124 -8.98 1.60 13.75
C GLU A 124 -8.22 2.45 14.78
N GLU A 125 -7.78 1.83 15.88
CA GLU A 125 -6.95 2.52 16.88
C GLU A 125 -5.63 3.01 16.29
N GLU A 126 -4.96 2.19 15.47
CA GLU A 126 -3.75 2.58 14.75
C GLU A 126 -3.99 3.71 13.75
N ILE A 127 -5.15 3.75 13.08
CA ILE A 127 -5.54 4.88 12.23
C ILE A 127 -5.60 6.18 13.04
N VAL A 128 -6.26 6.16 14.20
CA VAL A 128 -6.36 7.34 15.07
C VAL A 128 -4.99 7.80 15.56
N LYS A 129 -4.10 6.85 15.91
CA LYS A 129 -2.71 7.18 16.33
C LYS A 129 -1.92 7.80 15.18
N ALA A 130 -2.00 7.23 13.98
CA ALA A 130 -1.32 7.74 12.78
C ALA A 130 -1.79 9.16 12.44
N GLU A 131 -3.10 9.43 12.49
CA GLU A 131 -3.65 10.77 12.26
C GLU A 131 -3.16 11.80 13.28
N LYS A 132 -3.09 11.42 14.57
CA LYS A 132 -2.55 12.29 15.62
C LYS A 132 -1.06 12.59 15.37
N MET A 133 -0.29 11.61 14.92
CA MET A 133 1.13 11.80 14.57
C MET A 133 1.30 12.76 13.39
N VAL A 134 0.54 12.57 12.31
CA VAL A 134 0.56 13.46 11.13
C VAL A 134 0.21 14.90 11.53
N LYS A 135 -0.86 15.09 12.32
CA LYS A 135 -1.23 16.42 12.82
C LYS A 135 -0.15 17.07 13.68
N ARG A 136 0.61 16.30 14.46
CA ARG A 136 1.74 16.81 15.26
C ARG A 136 2.89 17.24 14.37
N LEU A 137 3.23 16.45 13.35
CA LEU A 137 4.28 16.78 12.39
C LEU A 137 3.95 18.06 11.62
N GLN A 138 2.71 18.20 11.13
CA GLN A 138 2.25 19.42 10.45
C GLN A 138 2.40 20.67 11.33
N LYS A 139 2.03 20.60 12.61
CA LYS A 139 2.20 21.71 13.55
C LYS A 139 3.66 22.06 13.82
N ILE A 140 4.56 21.07 13.80
CA ILE A 140 6.00 21.30 13.96
C ILE A 140 6.54 22.00 12.70
N GLU A 141 6.19 21.53 11.52
CA GLU A 141 6.57 22.14 10.24
C GLU A 141 6.07 23.60 10.14
N GLU A 142 4.81 23.87 10.49
CA GLU A 142 4.26 25.23 10.52
C GLU A 142 5.04 26.16 11.45
N LYS A 143 5.41 25.69 12.65
CA LYS A 143 6.22 26.47 13.60
C LYS A 143 7.63 26.74 13.07
N HIS A 144 8.29 25.75 12.48
CA HIS A 144 9.61 25.93 11.88
C HIS A 144 9.58 26.90 10.70
N ALA A 145 8.54 26.84 9.86
CA ALA A 145 8.38 27.76 8.74
C ALA A 145 8.20 29.21 9.21
N LEU A 146 7.36 29.43 10.24
CA LEU A 146 7.17 30.76 10.84
C LEU A 146 8.48 31.30 11.45
N GLN A 147 9.21 30.48 12.22
CA GLN A 147 10.50 30.87 12.80
C GLN A 147 11.54 31.21 11.72
N THR A 148 11.58 30.44 10.64
CA THR A 148 12.49 30.70 9.51
C THR A 148 12.14 32.00 8.79
N GLU A 149 10.85 32.29 8.60
CA GLU A 149 10.42 33.58 8.05
C GLU A 149 10.75 34.77 8.96
N GLU A 150 10.56 34.63 10.27
CA GLU A 150 10.89 35.67 11.25
C GLU A 150 12.39 35.98 11.25
N MET A 151 13.23 34.94 11.29
CA MET A 151 14.69 35.10 11.17
C MET A 151 15.10 35.81 9.87
N ARG A 152 14.50 35.44 8.73
CA ARG A 152 14.81 36.07 7.44
C ARG A 152 14.42 37.55 7.42
N LYS A 153 13.26 37.91 7.98
CA LYS A 153 12.80 39.30 8.10
C LYS A 153 13.70 40.14 9.03
N GLU A 154 14.24 39.55 10.09
CA GLU A 154 15.20 40.22 10.97
C GLU A 154 16.57 40.44 10.30
N GLU A 155 17.05 39.47 9.53
CA GLU A 155 18.29 39.61 8.74
C GLU A 155 18.16 40.68 7.66
N GLU A 156 17.05 40.70 6.91
CA GLU A 156 16.76 41.73 5.91
C GLU A 156 16.78 43.14 6.53
N LYS A 157 16.14 43.33 7.70
CA LYS A 157 16.16 44.61 8.43
C LYS A 157 17.56 45.04 8.87
N LYS A 158 18.41 44.10 9.31
CA LYS A 158 19.80 44.40 9.69
C LYS A 158 20.64 44.83 8.49
N ILE A 159 20.45 44.21 7.33
CA ILE A 159 21.17 44.55 6.10
C ILE A 159 20.77 45.95 5.61
N THR A 160 19.49 46.32 5.65
CA THR A 160 19.01 47.66 5.23
C THR A 160 19.50 48.78 6.14
N TYR A 161 19.83 48.51 7.41
CA TYR A 161 20.28 49.53 8.37
C TYR A 161 21.76 49.93 8.18
N ILE A 162 22.55 49.13 7.46
CA ILE A 162 24.00 49.33 7.28
C ILE A 162 24.34 50.07 5.96
N SER A 163 23.35 50.26 5.08
CA SER A 163 23.45 51.01 3.81
C SER A 163 22.85 52.41 3.91
#